data_AF-A0A8H7FCR1-F1
#
_entry.id   AF-A0A8H7FCR1-F1
#
_cell.length_a   1.000
_cell.length_b   1.000
_cell.length_c   1.000
_cell.angle_alpha   90.00
_cell.angle_beta   90.00
_cell.angle_gamma   90.00
#
_symmetry.space_group_name_H-M   'P 1'
#
loop_
_entity.id
_entity.type
_entity.pdbx_description
1 polymer ?
#
loop_
_entity_poly.entity_id
_entity_poly.type
_entity_poly.pdbx_seq_one_letter_code
_entity_poly.pdbx_strand_id
1 'polypeptide(L)'
;LAYLAPFPPLPDQAFPPARNHSRWQGARILIEVTQLRPNRRIDIYQSHDEWVSEHWPFPNDSKRSLLPATKLAGLMTWGELKLAPLSTNNQTEESAAAPFANYERLKWACRMTGIFILVDDLVNAHDRDPTLIAGFRSVVDGKGFMINAVLRYAADINLTDETLNHPLIRKAERIAAEYGSLANDLRAYSYEKTPPSDAEDILNILSNQYQLTHSQA
;
A
#
# COMPACT_ATOMS: atom_id res chain seq x y z
N LEU A 1 -0.03 21.44 -3.57
CA LEU A 1 0.70 21.25 -2.30
C LEU A 1 0.11 20.03 -1.61
N ALA A 2 0.51 18.85 -2.06
CA ALA A 2 0.06 17.55 -1.56
C ALA A 2 0.83 17.17 -0.27
N TYR A 3 0.55 17.91 0.80
CA TYR A 3 0.94 17.47 2.14
C TYR A 3 -0.06 16.39 2.60
N LEU A 4 0.40 15.15 2.79
CA LEU A 4 -0.33 14.22 3.66
C LEU A 4 -0.15 14.72 5.10
N ALA A 5 -1.10 15.56 5.49
CA ALA A 5 -1.31 16.12 6.81
C ALA A 5 -2.56 15.44 7.45
N PRO A 6 -2.76 15.49 8.79
CA PRO A 6 -3.51 14.49 9.54
C PRO A 6 -4.99 14.44 9.18
N PHE A 7 -5.79 13.58 9.84
CA PHE A 7 -7.20 13.88 9.95
C PHE A 7 -7.65 14.18 11.39
N PRO A 8 -8.11 15.42 11.67
CA PRO A 8 -7.92 16.62 10.83
C PRO A 8 -6.49 17.19 10.96
N PRO A 9 -5.94 17.82 9.90
CA PRO A 9 -4.67 18.56 9.96
C PRO A 9 -4.74 19.79 10.86
N LEU A 10 -3.64 20.12 11.55
CA LEU A 10 -3.52 21.35 12.34
C LEU A 10 -3.12 22.55 11.45
N PRO A 11 -3.61 23.78 11.74
CA PRO A 11 -3.39 24.99 10.93
C PRO A 11 -1.93 25.40 10.69
N ASP A 12 -0.97 24.83 11.41
CA ASP A 12 0.42 25.27 11.53
C ASP A 12 1.46 24.13 11.36
N GLN A 13 1.05 22.97 10.84
CA GLN A 13 1.91 21.79 10.78
C GLN A 13 2.82 21.72 9.53
N ALA A 14 4.14 21.60 9.76
CA ALA A 14 5.12 21.19 8.76
C ALA A 14 5.49 19.71 8.97
N PHE A 15 4.82 18.79 8.28
CA PHE A 15 5.37 17.43 8.15
C PHE A 15 6.67 17.48 7.34
N PRO A 16 7.65 16.60 7.59
CA PRO A 16 8.68 16.39 6.59
C PRO A 16 7.96 16.02 5.29
N PRO A 17 8.30 16.67 4.16
CA PRO A 17 7.63 16.39 2.91
C PRO A 17 7.73 14.90 2.62
N ALA A 18 6.68 14.38 2.02
CA ALA A 18 6.67 13.15 1.26
C ALA A 18 8.06 12.90 0.63
N ARG A 19 8.76 11.85 1.06
CA ARG A 19 10.10 11.54 0.53
C ARG A 19 9.99 10.29 -0.32
N ASN A 20 10.64 10.33 -1.48
CA ASN A 20 10.79 9.16 -2.31
C ASN A 20 12.11 8.45 -2.02
N HIS A 21 12.10 7.13 -2.13
CA HIS A 21 13.33 6.35 -2.08
C HIS A 21 14.25 6.76 -3.24
N SER A 22 15.54 6.95 -3.00
CA SER A 22 16.48 7.51 -4.02
C SER A 22 16.62 6.67 -5.30
N ARG A 23 16.25 5.38 -5.25
CA ARG A 23 16.20 4.47 -6.41
C ARG A 23 14.80 4.27 -6.99
N TRP A 24 13.81 4.99 -6.50
CA TRP A 24 12.51 5.07 -7.14
C TRP A 24 12.64 5.93 -8.40
N GLN A 25 12.37 5.33 -9.57
CA GLN A 25 12.46 6.02 -10.86
C GLN A 25 11.10 6.49 -11.38
N GLY A 26 10.08 6.55 -10.51
CA GLY A 26 8.69 6.82 -10.86
C GLY A 26 8.36 8.21 -11.40
N ALA A 27 9.29 9.17 -11.37
CA ALA A 27 9.01 10.55 -11.82
C ALA A 27 10.20 11.24 -12.52
N ARG A 28 10.99 10.52 -13.33
CA ARG A 28 11.98 11.16 -14.22
C ARG A 28 12.02 10.53 -15.61
N ILE A 29 10.89 10.55 -16.31
CA ILE A 29 10.88 10.61 -17.78
C ILE A 29 10.90 12.09 -18.17
N LEU A 30 12.05 12.72 -17.98
CA LEU A 30 12.41 13.92 -18.73
C LEU A 30 13.92 14.08 -18.61
N ILE A 31 14.56 14.07 -19.79
CA ILE A 31 15.99 14.29 -20.08
C ILE A 31 16.84 12.99 -19.99
N GLU A 32 16.86 12.21 -21.07
CA GLU A 32 17.97 12.19 -22.05
C GLU A 32 17.76 11.07 -23.08
N VAL A 33 17.26 11.45 -24.26
CA VAL A 33 17.57 10.74 -25.50
C VAL A 33 19.01 11.12 -25.85
N THR A 34 20.00 10.54 -25.18
CA THR A 34 21.37 10.43 -25.71
C THR A 34 22.23 9.53 -24.81
N GLN A 35 22.85 8.52 -25.44
CA GLN A 35 23.98 7.71 -24.93
C GLN A 35 23.68 6.54 -23.97
N LEU A 36 23.39 5.39 -24.60
CA LEU A 36 24.04 4.09 -24.37
C LEU A 36 24.86 3.97 -23.06
N ARG A 37 24.21 3.44 -22.01
CA ARG A 37 24.90 2.63 -21.00
C ARG A 37 24.20 1.26 -20.90
N PRO A 38 24.92 0.13 -20.97
CA PRO A 38 24.32 -1.21 -21.01
C PRO A 38 23.84 -1.72 -19.65
N ASN A 39 24.01 -0.96 -18.56
CA ASN A 39 23.49 -1.34 -17.25
C ASN A 39 22.08 -0.78 -17.07
N ARG A 40 21.10 -1.44 -17.71
CA ARG A 40 19.66 -1.25 -17.43
C ARG A 40 19.45 -1.48 -15.93
N ARG A 41 19.33 -0.40 -15.15
CA ARG A 41 18.82 -0.49 -13.79
C ARG A 41 17.36 -0.88 -13.91
N ILE A 42 17.02 -2.11 -13.54
CA ILE A 42 15.63 -2.57 -13.49
C ILE A 42 14.93 -1.72 -12.43
N ASP A 43 13.87 -1.03 -12.83
CA ASP A 43 13.03 -0.25 -11.91
C ASP A 43 12.40 -1.20 -10.87
N ILE A 44 12.13 -0.70 -9.67
CA ILE A 44 11.53 -1.48 -8.57
C ILE A 44 10.22 -2.14 -9.00
N TYR A 45 9.44 -1.46 -9.85
CA TYR A 45 8.22 -1.99 -10.46
C TYR A 45 8.49 -3.15 -11.38
N GLN A 46 9.41 -2.99 -12.33
CA GLN A 46 9.77 -4.06 -13.26
C GLN A 46 10.31 -5.28 -12.50
N SER A 47 11.19 -5.08 -11.51
CA SER A 47 11.74 -6.17 -10.70
C SER A 47 10.70 -6.88 -9.85
N HIS A 48 9.68 -6.16 -9.39
CA HIS A 48 8.53 -6.71 -8.70
C HIS A 48 7.65 -7.52 -9.66
N ASP A 49 7.27 -6.92 -10.79
CA ASP A 49 6.31 -7.48 -11.73
C ASP A 49 6.85 -8.74 -12.42
N GLU A 50 8.15 -8.76 -12.76
CA GLU A 50 8.84 -9.95 -13.27
C GLU A 50 8.78 -11.09 -12.24
N TRP A 51 9.11 -10.79 -10.98
CA TRP A 51 9.13 -11.79 -9.92
C TRP A 51 7.73 -12.35 -9.62
N VAL A 52 6.73 -11.48 -9.52
CA VAL A 52 5.34 -11.88 -9.29
C VAL A 52 4.79 -12.66 -10.50
N SER A 53 5.10 -12.24 -11.73
CA SER A 53 4.71 -12.98 -12.94
C SER A 53 5.26 -14.41 -12.99
N GLU A 54 6.46 -14.61 -12.43
CA GLU A 54 7.13 -15.91 -12.37
C GLU A 54 6.58 -16.80 -11.26
N HIS A 55 6.25 -16.24 -10.09
CA HIS A 55 5.95 -17.01 -8.87
C HIS A 55 4.46 -17.06 -8.51
N TRP A 56 3.64 -16.10 -8.97
CA TRP A 56 2.21 -16.10 -8.68
C TRP A 56 1.45 -16.96 -9.72
N PRO A 57 0.60 -17.90 -9.27
CA PRO A 57 -0.12 -18.79 -10.16
C PRO A 57 -1.34 -18.07 -10.80
N PHE A 58 -1.08 -17.19 -11.76
CA PHE A 58 -2.15 -16.52 -12.50
C PHE A 58 -3.03 -17.55 -13.22
N PRO A 59 -4.37 -17.39 -13.19
CA PRO A 59 -5.28 -18.35 -13.82
C PRO A 59 -5.15 -18.38 -15.35
N ASN A 60 -4.68 -17.29 -15.96
CA ASN A 60 -4.39 -17.18 -17.38
C ASN A 60 -3.49 -15.97 -17.67
N ASP A 61 -2.96 -15.90 -18.90
CA ASP A 61 -2.07 -14.82 -19.34
C ASP A 61 -2.77 -13.45 -19.43
N SER A 62 -4.09 -13.43 -19.65
CA SER A 62 -4.86 -12.18 -19.64
C SER A 62 -4.79 -11.52 -18.26
N LYS A 63 -5.04 -12.26 -17.17
CA LYS A 63 -4.89 -11.75 -15.80
C LYS A 63 -3.44 -11.37 -15.48
N ARG A 64 -2.47 -12.18 -15.91
CA ARG A 64 -1.04 -11.87 -15.73
C ARG A 64 -0.64 -10.55 -16.40
N SER A 65 -1.16 -10.29 -17.60
CA SER A 65 -0.85 -9.09 -18.38
C SER A 65 -1.32 -7.78 -17.74
N LEU A 66 -2.27 -7.85 -16.78
CA LEU A 66 -2.77 -6.70 -16.04
C LEU A 66 -1.82 -6.26 -14.91
N LEU A 67 -0.88 -7.12 -14.48
CA LEU A 67 -0.02 -6.88 -13.33
C LEU A 67 0.71 -5.52 -13.41
N PRO A 68 1.36 -5.10 -14.52
CA PRO A 68 2.02 -3.80 -14.56
C PRO A 68 1.09 -2.60 -14.35
N ALA A 69 -0.19 -2.73 -14.75
CA ALA A 69 -1.18 -1.67 -14.59
C ALA A 69 -1.63 -1.49 -13.13
N THR A 70 -1.54 -2.54 -12.31
CA THR A 70 -1.93 -2.52 -10.88
C THR A 70 -0.95 -1.76 -9.99
N LYS A 71 0.31 -1.64 -10.41
CA LYS A 71 1.36 -0.93 -9.67
C LYS A 71 1.51 -1.40 -8.22
N LEU A 72 1.42 -2.71 -7.95
CA LEU A 72 1.45 -3.27 -6.58
C LEU A 72 2.73 -2.97 -5.80
N ALA A 73 3.90 -2.88 -6.47
CA ALA A 73 5.13 -2.42 -5.82
C ALA A 73 5.01 -1.00 -5.22
N GLY A 74 3.98 -0.27 -5.66
CA GLY A 74 3.62 1.06 -5.21
C GLY A 74 3.42 1.12 -3.71
N LEU A 75 2.75 0.17 -3.07
CA LEU A 75 2.41 0.31 -1.65
C LEU A 75 3.64 0.48 -0.72
N MET A 76 4.79 -0.10 -1.08
CA MET A 76 6.03 0.04 -0.29
C MET A 76 6.95 1.15 -0.79
N THR A 77 6.77 1.57 -2.04
CA THR A 77 7.50 2.68 -2.64
C THR A 77 6.72 4.00 -2.56
N TRP A 78 5.46 3.97 -2.10
CA TRP A 78 4.43 5.03 -2.09
C TRP A 78 3.59 4.96 -0.80
N GLY A 79 2.81 6.01 -0.54
CA GLY A 79 1.56 6.03 0.22
C GLY A 79 0.34 6.26 -0.69
N GLU A 80 0.49 6.07 -2.02
CA GLU A 80 -0.58 6.18 -3.01
C GLU A 80 -0.56 4.98 -3.97
N LEU A 81 -1.61 4.17 -3.97
CA LEU A 81 -1.86 3.14 -4.98
C LEU A 81 -2.52 3.81 -6.19
N LYS A 82 -1.77 4.17 -7.25
CA LYS A 82 -2.36 4.76 -8.48
C LYS A 82 -3.14 3.71 -9.28
N LEU A 83 -4.41 3.47 -8.93
CA LEU A 83 -5.40 2.85 -9.80
C LEU A 83 -6.14 3.97 -10.59
N ALA A 84 -5.67 4.29 -11.80
CA ALA A 84 -6.30 5.18 -12.82
C ALA A 84 -6.55 6.68 -12.43
N PRO A 85 -6.70 7.60 -13.43
CA PRO A 85 -6.35 9.00 -13.27
C PRO A 85 -7.50 9.87 -12.78
N LEU A 86 -7.34 10.47 -11.60
CA LEU A 86 -8.13 11.61 -11.16
C LEU A 86 -7.19 12.76 -10.82
N SER A 87 -6.87 13.59 -11.82
CA SER A 87 -6.47 15.01 -11.71
C SER A 87 -5.62 15.44 -12.90
N THR A 88 -6.04 16.51 -13.57
CA THR A 88 -5.32 17.21 -14.66
C THR A 88 -4.26 18.20 -14.14
N ASN A 89 -4.01 18.26 -12.84
CA ASN A 89 -3.03 19.17 -12.26
C ASN A 89 -1.79 18.38 -11.81
N ASN A 90 -0.72 18.52 -12.60
CA ASN A 90 0.58 17.81 -12.54
C ASN A 90 1.43 18.08 -11.29
N GLN A 91 0.85 18.07 -10.09
CA GLN A 91 1.60 18.09 -8.83
C GLN A 91 0.99 17.10 -7.84
N THR A 92 1.19 15.79 -8.08
CA THR A 92 1.08 14.79 -7.03
C THR A 92 2.39 14.81 -6.25
N GLU A 93 2.36 15.21 -4.97
CA GLU A 93 3.51 15.03 -4.08
C GLU A 93 3.51 13.57 -3.67
N GLU A 94 4.59 12.90 -4.04
CA GLU A 94 4.74 11.45 -3.99
C GLU A 94 5.56 11.10 -2.73
N SER A 95 5.01 10.30 -1.83
CA SER A 95 5.70 9.87 -0.59
C SER A 95 5.88 8.37 -0.59
N ALA A 96 7.07 7.86 -0.31
CA ALA A 96 7.31 6.45 -0.07
C ALA A 96 6.95 6.04 1.36
N ALA A 97 6.49 4.80 1.55
CA ALA A 97 6.27 4.24 2.89
C ALA A 97 7.60 3.93 3.61
N ALA A 98 8.67 3.63 2.87
CA ALA A 98 10.02 3.40 3.42
C ALA A 98 11.12 4.10 2.60
N PRO A 99 11.19 5.46 2.59
CA PRO A 99 12.11 6.21 1.72
C PRO A 99 13.59 5.99 2.02
N PHE A 100 13.91 5.51 3.21
CA PHE A 100 15.28 5.27 3.68
C PHE A 100 15.69 3.80 3.61
N ALA A 101 14.81 2.92 3.12
CA ALA A 101 15.07 1.49 3.05
C ALA A 101 16.32 1.16 2.23
N ASN A 102 17.01 0.08 2.57
CA ASN A 102 17.97 -0.49 1.64
C ASN A 102 17.23 -1.03 0.41
N TYR A 103 17.75 -0.79 -0.80
CA TYR A 103 17.09 -1.21 -2.03
C TYR A 103 16.76 -2.71 -2.11
N GLU A 104 17.62 -3.59 -1.62
CA GLU A 104 17.36 -5.03 -1.60
C GLU A 104 16.20 -5.38 -0.67
N ARG A 105 16.14 -4.73 0.50
CA ARG A 105 15.03 -4.88 1.45
C ARG A 105 13.74 -4.28 0.89
N LEU A 106 13.83 -3.14 0.19
CA LEU A 106 12.68 -2.51 -0.47
C LEU A 106 12.09 -3.40 -1.56
N LYS A 107 12.91 -4.09 -2.37
CA LYS A 107 12.43 -5.08 -3.36
C LYS A 107 11.63 -6.19 -2.70
N TRP A 108 12.16 -6.77 -1.64
CA TRP A 108 11.46 -7.82 -0.89
C TRP A 108 10.19 -7.31 -0.24
N ALA A 109 10.21 -6.10 0.31
CA ALA A 109 9.03 -5.47 0.87
C ALA A 109 7.92 -5.30 -0.19
N CYS A 110 8.26 -4.77 -1.38
CA CYS A 110 7.32 -4.63 -2.48
C CYS A 110 6.70 -5.97 -2.88
N ARG A 111 7.50 -7.04 -2.96
CA ARG A 111 7.01 -8.38 -3.30
C ARG A 111 6.05 -8.93 -2.24
N MET A 112 6.39 -8.79 -0.95
CA MET A 112 5.52 -9.23 0.14
C MET A 112 4.18 -8.50 0.09
N THR A 113 4.18 -7.17 -0.05
CA THR A 113 2.94 -6.41 -0.14
C THR A 113 2.13 -6.71 -1.39
N GLY A 114 2.78 -6.94 -2.54
CA GLY A 114 2.09 -7.35 -3.76
C GLY A 114 1.38 -8.70 -3.60
N ILE A 115 2.03 -9.65 -2.93
CA ILE A 115 1.39 -10.93 -2.58
C ILE A 115 0.18 -10.71 -1.66
N PHE A 116 0.28 -9.85 -0.65
CA PHE A 116 -0.84 -9.61 0.28
C PHE A 116 -2.08 -9.08 -0.45
N ILE A 117 -1.90 -8.17 -1.41
CA ILE A 117 -3.01 -7.64 -2.22
C ILE A 117 -3.58 -8.73 -3.14
N LEU A 118 -2.72 -9.53 -3.78
CA LEU A 118 -3.19 -10.62 -4.65
C LEU A 118 -3.93 -11.72 -3.86
N VAL A 119 -3.51 -11.97 -2.62
CA VAL A 119 -4.19 -12.87 -1.69
C VAL A 119 -5.54 -12.29 -1.27
N ASP A 120 -5.62 -11.00 -0.98
CA ASP A 120 -6.89 -10.32 -0.69
C ASP A 120 -7.89 -10.45 -1.85
N ASP A 121 -7.45 -10.17 -3.08
CA ASP A 121 -8.24 -10.37 -4.30
C ASP A 121 -8.71 -11.84 -4.45
N LEU A 122 -7.82 -12.80 -4.18
CA LEU A 122 -8.12 -14.23 -4.28
C LEU A 122 -9.20 -14.63 -3.26
N VAL A 123 -9.07 -14.19 -2.01
CA VAL A 123 -10.00 -14.49 -0.92
C VAL A 123 -11.36 -13.85 -1.20
N ASN A 124 -11.38 -12.59 -1.66
CA ASN A 124 -12.61 -11.90 -2.06
C ASN A 124 -13.33 -12.60 -3.22
N ALA A 125 -12.59 -13.15 -4.19
CA ALA A 125 -13.17 -13.92 -5.29
C ALA A 125 -13.74 -15.29 -4.87
N HIS A 126 -13.45 -15.77 -3.66
CA HIS A 126 -13.86 -17.08 -3.14
C HIS A 126 -14.64 -16.97 -1.83
N ASP A 127 -15.53 -15.97 -1.73
CA ASP A 127 -16.45 -15.81 -0.59
C ASP A 127 -15.75 -15.79 0.78
N ARG A 128 -14.56 -15.17 0.81
CA ARG A 128 -13.74 -15.03 2.00
C ARG A 128 -13.30 -16.36 2.65
N ASP A 129 -13.12 -17.43 1.86
CA ASP A 129 -12.68 -18.74 2.36
C ASP A 129 -11.31 -18.66 3.08
N PRO A 130 -11.26 -18.85 4.41
CA PRO A 130 -10.02 -18.71 5.18
C PRO A 130 -9.03 -19.86 4.95
N THR A 131 -9.45 -20.96 4.31
CA THR A 131 -8.55 -22.08 4.00
C THR A 131 -7.51 -21.73 2.93
N LEU A 132 -7.83 -20.77 2.06
CA LEU A 132 -6.92 -20.23 1.03
C LEU A 132 -5.72 -19.50 1.62
N ILE A 133 -5.80 -19.12 2.89
CA ILE A 133 -4.80 -18.33 3.61
C ILE A 133 -4.40 -18.98 4.93
N ALA A 134 -4.47 -20.31 5.04
CA ALA A 134 -4.16 -21.03 6.27
C ALA A 134 -2.80 -20.64 6.88
N GLY A 135 -1.80 -20.32 6.05
CA GLY A 135 -0.49 -19.80 6.48
C GLY A 135 -0.47 -18.35 7.00
N PHE A 136 -1.52 -17.58 6.76
CA PHE A 136 -1.69 -16.18 7.17
C PHE A 136 -2.81 -15.99 8.20
N ARG A 137 -3.38 -17.06 8.75
CA ARG A 137 -4.53 -16.99 9.67
C ARG A 137 -4.31 -16.07 10.87
N SER A 138 -3.10 -16.00 11.41
CA SER A 138 -2.77 -15.10 12.53
C SER A 138 -2.87 -13.60 12.17
N VAL A 139 -2.73 -13.27 10.89
CA VAL A 139 -2.83 -11.90 10.38
C VAL A 139 -4.30 -11.52 10.23
N VAL A 140 -5.12 -12.43 9.73
CA VAL A 140 -6.58 -12.26 9.62
C VAL A 140 -7.26 -12.16 10.98
N ASP A 141 -6.75 -12.88 11.98
CA ASP A 141 -7.21 -12.75 13.37
C ASP A 141 -6.88 -11.38 14.02
N GLY A 142 -6.27 -10.43 13.30
CA GLY A 142 -5.89 -9.11 13.80
C GLY A 142 -4.74 -9.14 14.81
N LYS A 143 -4.02 -10.27 14.93
CA LYS A 143 -2.95 -10.45 15.93
C LYS A 143 -1.61 -9.90 15.45
N GLY A 144 -1.47 -9.56 14.18
CA GLY A 144 -0.24 -9.04 13.59
C GLY A 144 -0.47 -7.88 12.61
N PHE A 145 0.28 -6.79 12.78
CA PHE A 145 0.31 -5.67 11.83
C PHE A 145 1.32 -5.96 10.73
N MET A 146 0.91 -6.77 9.76
CA MET A 146 1.79 -7.30 8.72
C MET A 146 2.48 -6.20 7.90
N ILE A 147 1.77 -5.13 7.54
CA ILE A 147 2.37 -3.97 6.85
C ILE A 147 3.42 -3.28 7.74
N ASN A 148 3.16 -3.11 9.05
CA ASN A 148 4.13 -2.52 9.97
C ASN A 148 5.39 -3.40 10.08
N ALA A 149 5.24 -4.73 10.07
CA ALA A 149 6.38 -5.65 10.06
C ALA A 149 7.19 -5.54 8.76
N VAL A 150 6.53 -5.43 7.61
CA VAL A 150 7.21 -5.20 6.32
C VAL A 150 7.94 -3.85 6.29
N LEU A 151 7.35 -2.79 6.85
CA LEU A 151 7.98 -1.48 6.96
C LEU A 151 9.23 -1.53 7.84
N ARG A 152 9.18 -2.22 8.98
CA ARG A 152 10.37 -2.46 9.81
C ARG A 152 11.44 -3.23 9.06
N TYR A 153 11.07 -4.31 8.36
CA TYR A 153 12.01 -5.08 7.55
C TYR A 153 12.67 -4.20 6.48
N ALA A 154 11.90 -3.37 5.77
CA ALA A 154 12.40 -2.48 4.74
C ALA A 154 13.38 -1.44 5.31
N ALA A 155 13.02 -0.85 6.45
CA ALA A 155 13.80 0.18 7.15
C ALA A 155 14.96 -0.38 7.99
N ASP A 156 15.15 -1.70 8.02
CA ASP A 156 16.13 -2.39 8.89
C ASP A 156 15.98 -2.05 10.38
N ILE A 157 14.73 -1.95 10.83
CA ILE A 157 14.39 -1.70 12.23
C ILE A 157 14.17 -3.06 12.91
N ASN A 158 15.16 -3.49 13.67
CA ASN A 158 15.10 -4.74 14.44
C ASN A 158 14.69 -4.42 15.89
N LEU A 159 13.44 -4.72 16.24
CA LEU A 159 12.91 -4.59 17.60
C LEU A 159 12.88 -5.97 18.26
N THR A 160 13.22 -6.06 19.54
CA THR A 160 13.06 -7.29 20.31
C THR A 160 11.57 -7.58 20.55
N ASP A 161 11.23 -8.85 20.83
CA ASP A 161 9.86 -9.22 21.21
C ASP A 161 9.38 -8.41 22.44
N GLU A 162 10.26 -8.15 23.40
CA GLU A 162 9.95 -7.30 24.56
C GLU A 162 9.56 -5.88 24.12
N THR A 163 10.31 -5.30 23.18
CA THR A 163 10.01 -3.95 22.65
C THR A 163 8.72 -3.95 21.83
N LEU A 164 8.53 -4.95 20.97
CA LEU A 164 7.32 -5.09 20.15
C LEU A 164 6.07 -5.28 21.01
N ASN A 165 6.18 -5.99 22.14
CA ASN A 165 5.08 -6.22 23.06
C ASN A 165 4.90 -5.09 24.08
N HIS A 166 5.77 -4.08 24.09
CA HIS A 166 5.59 -2.91 24.95
C HIS A 166 4.26 -2.21 24.63
N PRO A 167 3.42 -1.86 25.63
CA PRO A 167 2.08 -1.33 25.41
C PRO A 167 2.04 -0.08 24.51
N LEU A 168 3.04 0.80 24.62
CA LEU A 168 3.13 2.00 23.77
C LEU A 168 3.43 1.67 22.31
N ILE A 169 4.27 0.67 22.04
CA ILE A 169 4.60 0.24 20.68
C ILE A 169 3.38 -0.42 20.05
N ARG A 170 2.70 -1.32 20.78
CA ARG A 170 1.44 -1.94 20.32
C ARG A 170 0.36 -0.90 20.01
N LYS A 171 0.23 0.14 20.85
CA LYS A 171 -0.70 1.24 20.61
C LYS A 171 -0.33 2.07 19.38
N ALA A 172 0.95 2.36 19.18
CA ALA A 172 1.43 3.08 18.01
C ALA A 172 1.21 2.28 16.72
N GLU A 173 1.54 0.98 16.71
CA GLU A 173 1.28 0.10 15.57
C GLU A 173 -0.21 0.02 15.21
N ARG A 174 -1.06 -0.04 16.24
CA ARG A 174 -2.51 -0.05 16.07
C ARG A 174 -3.02 1.24 15.43
N ILE A 175 -2.58 2.41 15.91
CA ILE A 175 -2.96 3.70 15.34
C ILE A 175 -2.54 3.78 13.86
N ALA A 176 -1.31 3.35 13.54
CA ALA A 176 -0.81 3.37 12.17
C ALA A 176 -1.62 2.44 11.25
N ALA A 177 -1.99 1.25 11.75
CA ALA A 177 -2.80 0.30 11.00
C ALA A 177 -4.23 0.80 10.81
N GLU A 178 -4.89 1.30 11.85
CA GLU A 178 -6.23 1.90 11.77
C GLU A 178 -6.24 3.09 10.80
N TYR A 179 -5.22 3.95 10.84
CA TYR A 179 -5.09 5.03 9.86
C TYR A 179 -4.99 4.50 8.42
N GLY A 180 -4.17 3.46 8.19
CA GLY A 180 -4.05 2.82 6.90
C GLY A 180 -5.37 2.22 6.40
N SER A 181 -6.12 1.54 7.27
CA SER A 181 -7.44 0.99 6.95
C SER A 181 -8.44 2.09 6.61
N LEU A 182 -8.54 3.15 7.41
CA LEU A 182 -9.44 4.29 7.15
C LEU A 182 -9.12 4.98 5.82
N ALA A 183 -7.83 5.20 5.54
CA ALA A 183 -7.40 5.78 4.28
C ALA A 183 -7.70 4.86 3.08
N ASN A 184 -7.60 3.54 3.27
CA ASN A 184 -7.96 2.57 2.26
C ASN A 184 -9.47 2.59 1.96
N ASP A 185 -10.32 2.54 2.98
CA ASP A 185 -11.79 2.56 2.81
C ASP A 185 -12.27 3.85 2.13
N LEU A 186 -11.75 5.00 2.56
CA LEU A 186 -12.06 6.29 1.95
C LEU A 186 -11.67 6.32 0.46
N ARG A 187 -10.51 5.72 0.13
CA ARG A 187 -10.04 5.63 -1.26
C ARG A 187 -10.88 4.63 -2.06
N ALA A 188 -11.16 3.45 -1.52
CA ALA A 188 -11.96 2.40 -2.16
C ALA A 188 -13.36 2.91 -2.52
N TYR A 189 -14.00 3.64 -1.61
CA TYR A 189 -15.30 4.28 -1.85
C TYR A 189 -15.31 5.18 -3.11
N SER A 190 -14.24 5.94 -3.35
CA SER A 190 -14.14 6.80 -4.53
C SER A 190 -14.16 6.04 -5.87
N TYR A 191 -13.80 4.75 -5.85
CA TYR A 191 -13.80 3.86 -7.02
C TYR A 191 -15.04 2.97 -7.10
N GLU A 192 -15.55 2.50 -5.97
CA GLU A 192 -16.62 1.50 -5.92
C GLU A 192 -18.00 2.08 -6.27
N LYS A 193 -18.16 3.42 -6.24
CA LYS A 193 -19.36 4.22 -6.61
C LYS A 193 -20.66 3.90 -5.84
N THR A 194 -20.82 2.68 -5.35
CA THR A 194 -21.78 2.26 -4.33
C THR A 194 -21.27 0.92 -3.76
N PRO A 195 -20.73 0.88 -2.54
CA PRO A 195 -20.43 -0.38 -1.90
C PRO A 195 -21.72 -1.21 -1.78
N PRO A 196 -21.64 -2.55 -1.79
CA PRO A 196 -22.75 -3.41 -1.36
C PRO A 196 -23.30 -2.91 -0.01
N SER A 197 -24.62 -2.97 0.22
CA SER A 197 -25.25 -2.46 1.46
C SER A 197 -24.77 -3.16 2.74
N ASP A 198 -24.08 -4.28 2.58
CA ASP A 198 -23.50 -5.17 3.58
C ASP A 198 -21.96 -5.09 3.62
N ALA A 199 -21.32 -4.18 2.87
CA ALA A 199 -19.88 -3.98 2.94
C ALA A 199 -19.49 -3.39 4.32
N GLU A 200 -18.59 -4.11 5.01
CA GLU A 200 -17.97 -3.70 6.28
C GLU A 200 -16.89 -2.62 6.06
N ASP A 201 -17.21 -1.53 5.37
CA ASP A 201 -16.35 -0.35 5.28
C ASP A 201 -16.75 0.69 6.35
N ILE A 202 -15.78 1.51 6.78
CA ILE A 202 -16.02 2.49 7.84
C ILE A 202 -17.11 3.51 7.50
N LEU A 203 -17.29 3.87 6.21
CA LEU A 203 -18.28 4.86 5.80
C LEU A 203 -19.70 4.30 5.94
N ASN A 204 -19.90 3.03 5.60
CA ASN A 204 -21.17 2.33 5.83
C ASN A 204 -21.46 2.16 7.32
N ILE A 205 -20.46 1.80 8.13
CA ILE A 205 -20.62 1.68 9.58
C ILE A 205 -21.06 3.02 10.19
N LEU A 206 -20.37 4.11 9.85
CA LEU A 206 -20.69 5.44 10.35
C LEU A 206 -22.06 5.93 9.83
N SER A 207 -22.35 5.73 8.55
CA SER A 207 -23.63 6.11 7.95
C SER A 207 -24.80 5.39 8.62
N ASN A 208 -24.67 4.08 8.85
CA ASN A 208 -25.71 3.28 9.49
C ASN A 208 -25.86 3.60 10.98
N GLN A 209 -24.75 3.71 11.72
CA GLN A 209 -24.79 3.93 13.17
C GLN A 209 -25.28 5.33 13.54
N TYR A 210 -24.90 6.34 12.75
CA TYR A 210 -25.17 7.75 13.05
C TYR A 210 -26.21 8.39 12.12
N GLN A 211 -26.83 7.61 11.23
CA GLN A 211 -27.79 8.09 10.22
C GLN A 211 -27.22 9.23 9.37
N LEU A 212 -25.96 9.11 9.00
CA LEU A 212 -25.24 10.09 8.18
C LEU A 212 -25.37 9.72 6.70
N THR A 213 -25.26 10.72 5.83
CA THR A 213 -24.96 10.47 4.41
C THR A 213 -23.49 10.06 4.26
N HIS A 214 -23.13 9.32 3.21
CA HIS A 214 -21.73 8.96 2.92
C HIS A 214 -20.77 10.16 2.79
N SER A 215 -21.29 11.36 2.49
CA SER A 215 -20.45 12.57 2.45
C SER A 215 -20.21 13.17 3.83
N GLN A 216 -21.03 12.82 4.82
CA GLN A 216 -20.91 13.26 6.21
C GLN A 216 -20.14 12.27 7.08
N ALA A 217 -20.26 10.97 6.77
CA ALA A 217 -19.40 9.90 7.29
C ALA A 217 -17.95 10.11 6.81
#